data_AF-A0A1W0A8V5-F1
#
_entry.id   AF-A0A1W0A8V5-F1
#
_cell.length_a   1.000
_cell.length_b   1.000
_cell.length_c   1.000
_cell.angle_alpha   90.00
_cell.angle_beta   90.00
_cell.angle_gamma   90.00
#
_symmetry.space_group_name_H-M   'P 1'
#
loop_
_entity.id
_entity.type
_entity.pdbx_description
1 polymer ?
#
loop_
_entity_poly.entity_id
_entity_poly.type
_entity_poly.pdbx_seq_one_letter_code
_entity_poly.pdbx_strand_id
1 'polypeptide(L)'
;MDMDAGQMNEFLEAMARFNPAIPDDVISYFLHTSGFASDDPRLTRMVALAAQKFVLDVALDARLYQQHRVNAQGGGGNERATLTMEDLSSSLRDYGVNMSKPEYFCDSENTLQSDE
;
A
#
# COMPACT_ATOMS: atom_id res chain seq x y z
N MET A 1 1.40 -23.92 6.07
CA MET A 1 1.77 -23.64 7.48
C MET A 1 0.54 -23.95 8.30
N ASP A 2 0.48 -25.15 8.86
CA ASP A 2 -0.64 -25.52 9.74
C ASP A 2 -0.43 -24.80 11.06
N MET A 3 -1.21 -23.74 11.29
CA MET A 3 -1.17 -22.96 12.52
C MET A 3 -1.79 -23.83 13.62
N ASP A 4 -1.04 -24.10 14.68
CA ASP A 4 -1.58 -24.85 15.82
C ASP A 4 -2.71 -24.05 16.49
N ALA A 5 -3.72 -24.74 17.02
CA ALA A 5 -4.89 -24.11 17.64
C ALA A 5 -4.49 -23.20 18.82
N GLY A 6 -3.41 -23.56 19.53
CA GLY A 6 -2.84 -22.73 20.59
C GLY A 6 -2.30 -21.40 20.08
N GLN A 7 -1.58 -21.41 18.95
CA GLN A 7 -1.01 -20.20 18.33
C GLN A 7 -2.09 -19.26 17.81
N MET A 8 -3.17 -19.81 17.25
CA MET A 8 -4.31 -19.01 16.79
C MET A 8 -5.01 -18.30 17.96
N ASN A 9 -5.19 -18.99 19.09
CA ASN A 9 -5.83 -18.39 20.26
C ASN A 9 -4.95 -17.28 20.86
N GLU A 10 -3.63 -17.50 20.94
CA GLU A 10 -2.67 -16.47 21.36
C GLU A 10 -2.72 -15.24 20.44
N PHE A 11 -2.80 -15.44 19.13
CA PHE A 11 -2.94 -14.35 18.16
C PHE A 11 -4.24 -13.56 18.35
N LEU A 12 -5.37 -14.24 18.54
CA LEU A 12 -6.65 -13.58 18.81
C LEU A 12 -6.65 -12.80 20.14
N GLU A 13 -5.95 -13.33 21.14
CA GLU A 13 -5.76 -12.61 22.41
C GLU A 13 -4.88 -11.36 22.23
N ALA A 14 -3.84 -11.43 21.40
CA ALA A 14 -3.03 -10.27 21.03
C ALA A 14 -3.88 -9.21 20.30
N MET A 15 -4.77 -9.63 19.39
CA MET A 15 -5.68 -8.71 18.67
C MET A 15 -6.66 -7.98 19.60
N ALA A 16 -7.06 -8.60 20.71
CA ALA A 16 -7.92 -7.95 21.70
C ALA A 16 -7.25 -6.74 22.36
N ARG A 17 -5.91 -6.72 22.44
CA ARG A 17 -5.12 -5.63 23.06
C ARG A 17 -4.44 -4.71 22.05
N PHE A 18 -4.43 -5.07 20.77
CA PHE A 18 -3.81 -4.28 19.72
C PHE A 18 -4.59 -2.99 19.45
N ASN A 19 -3.89 -1.88 19.27
CA ASN A 19 -4.46 -0.61 18.84
C ASN A 19 -3.92 -0.26 17.44
N PRO A 20 -4.69 -0.51 16.37
CA PRO A 20 -4.23 -0.24 15.00
C PRO A 20 -4.01 1.26 14.75
N ALA A 21 -3.06 1.58 13.86
CA ALA A 21 -2.88 2.95 13.36
C ALA A 21 -4.09 3.49 12.55
N ILE A 22 -4.90 2.61 11.98
CA ILE A 22 -6.16 2.94 11.29
C ILE A 22 -7.27 2.78 12.33
N PRO A 23 -8.11 3.82 12.59
CA PRO A 23 -9.20 3.74 13.55
C PRO A 23 -10.23 2.64 13.22
N ASP A 24 -10.78 2.01 14.26
CA ASP A 24 -11.76 0.92 14.15
C ASP A 24 -13.02 1.35 13.35
N ASP A 25 -13.46 2.61 13.49
CA ASP A 25 -14.63 3.15 12.77
C ASP A 25 -14.43 3.19 11.25
N VAL A 26 -13.21 3.46 10.78
CA VAL A 26 -12.89 3.49 9.34
C VAL A 26 -13.00 2.10 8.76
N ILE A 27 -12.50 1.10 9.48
CA ILE A 27 -12.57 -0.30 9.06
C ILE A 27 -14.02 -0.79 9.10
N SER A 28 -14.76 -0.46 10.16
CA SER A 28 -16.19 -0.77 10.25
C SER A 28 -16.96 -0.21 9.06
N TYR A 29 -16.70 1.05 8.67
CA TYR A 29 -17.32 1.65 7.48
C TYR A 29 -17.04 0.86 6.19
N PHE A 30 -15.79 0.47 5.94
CA PHE A 30 -15.44 -0.30 4.74
C PHE A 30 -15.98 -1.73 4.77
N LEU A 31 -16.02 -2.37 5.94
CA LEU A 31 -16.63 -3.68 6.14
C LEU A 31 -18.14 -3.63 5.90
N HIS A 32 -18.83 -2.63 6.41
CA HIS A 32 -20.25 -2.43 6.14
C HIS A 32 -20.52 -2.20 4.65
N THR A 33 -19.64 -1.45 3.97
CA THR A 33 -19.74 -1.22 2.53
C THR A 33 -19.59 -2.52 1.72
N SER A 34 -18.77 -3.46 2.19
CA SER A 34 -18.65 -4.80 1.58
C SER A 34 -19.74 -5.79 2.01
N GLY A 35 -20.68 -5.35 2.86
CA GLY A 35 -21.78 -6.18 3.37
C GLY A 35 -21.42 -7.04 4.58
N PHE A 36 -20.28 -6.78 5.23
CA PHE A 36 -19.84 -7.48 6.42
C PHE A 36 -20.00 -6.62 7.68
N ALA A 37 -20.76 -7.12 8.66
CA ALA A 37 -20.94 -6.49 9.95
C ALA A 37 -20.49 -7.47 11.05
N SER A 38 -19.65 -7.02 11.97
CA SER A 38 -19.17 -7.81 13.09
C SER A 38 -19.07 -6.93 14.33
N ASP A 39 -19.60 -7.42 15.44
CA ASP A 39 -19.51 -6.77 16.75
C ASP A 39 -18.20 -7.11 17.49
N ASP A 40 -17.45 -8.12 17.01
CA ASP A 40 -16.18 -8.51 17.61
C ASP A 40 -15.04 -7.55 17.19
N PRO A 41 -14.47 -6.75 18.11
CA PRO A 41 -13.40 -5.80 17.78
C PRO A 41 -12.11 -6.50 17.33
N ARG A 42 -11.90 -7.77 17.68
CA ARG A 42 -10.72 -8.53 17.26
C ARG A 42 -10.69 -8.71 15.75
N LEU A 43 -11.85 -8.93 15.13
CA LEU A 43 -11.97 -9.11 13.68
C LEU A 43 -11.70 -7.78 12.95
N THR A 44 -12.29 -6.69 13.43
CA THR A 44 -12.06 -5.34 12.89
C THR A 44 -10.57 -4.97 12.95
N ARG A 45 -9.91 -5.23 14.07
CA ARG A 45 -8.48 -4.94 14.25
C ARG A 45 -7.56 -5.85 13.45
N MET A 46 -7.94 -7.11 13.28
CA MET A 46 -7.21 -8.04 12.40
C MET A 46 -7.24 -7.55 10.95
N VAL A 47 -8.40 -7.11 10.45
CA VAL A 47 -8.53 -6.51 9.12
C VAL A 47 -7.70 -5.23 9.04
N ALA A 48 -7.73 -4.39 10.07
CA ALA A 48 -6.93 -3.17 10.15
C ALA A 48 -5.41 -3.47 10.04
N LEU A 49 -4.93 -4.47 10.79
CA LEU A 49 -3.54 -4.89 10.77
C LEU A 49 -3.15 -5.48 9.41
N ALA A 50 -4.02 -6.30 8.81
CA ALA A 50 -3.77 -6.87 7.49
C ALA A 50 -3.66 -5.76 6.41
N ALA A 51 -4.54 -4.76 6.45
CA ALA A 51 -4.48 -3.61 5.55
C ALA A 51 -3.20 -2.78 5.76
N GLN A 52 -2.82 -2.53 7.02
CA GLN A 52 -1.57 -1.83 7.35
C GLN A 52 -0.35 -2.58 6.84
N LYS A 53 -0.29 -3.89 7.08
CA LYS A 53 0.80 -4.76 6.62
C LYS A 53 0.88 -4.74 5.10
N PHE A 54 -0.24 -4.82 4.41
CA PHE A 54 -0.27 -4.75 2.94
C PHE A 54 0.30 -3.43 2.41
N VAL A 55 -0.12 -2.28 2.95
CA VAL A 55 0.41 -0.97 2.54
C VAL A 55 1.90 -0.87 2.85
N LEU A 56 2.35 -1.40 4.00
CA LEU A 56 3.76 -1.40 4.37
C LEU A 56 4.61 -2.24 3.42
N ASP A 57 4.15 -3.42 3.01
CA ASP A 57 4.88 -4.26 2.06
C ASP A 57 5.07 -3.54 0.72
N VAL A 58 3.99 -2.97 0.17
CA VAL A 58 4.05 -2.19 -1.09
C VAL A 58 5.00 -1.00 -0.95
N ALA A 59 4.95 -0.27 0.17
CA ALA A 59 5.84 0.86 0.40
C ALA A 59 7.31 0.44 0.54
N LEU A 60 7.58 -0.70 1.19
CA LEU A 60 8.91 -1.26 1.33
C LEU A 60 9.47 -1.70 -0.03
N ASP A 61 8.66 -2.38 -0.85
CA ASP A 61 9.04 -2.79 -2.20
C ASP A 61 9.33 -1.57 -3.09
N ALA A 62 8.48 -0.55 -3.05
CA ALA A 62 8.71 0.70 -3.78
C ALA A 62 10.02 1.39 -3.34
N ARG A 63 10.36 1.36 -2.05
CA ARG A 63 11.65 1.86 -1.56
C ARG A 63 12.83 1.06 -2.11
N LEU A 64 12.70 -0.26 -2.24
CA LEU A 64 13.74 -1.10 -2.84
C LEU A 64 13.96 -0.76 -4.32
N TYR A 65 12.89 -0.55 -5.08
CA TYR A 65 12.97 -0.08 -6.47
C TYR A 65 13.67 1.28 -6.57
N GLN A 66 13.31 2.23 -5.70
CA GLN A 66 13.97 3.53 -5.63
C GLN A 66 15.47 3.41 -5.33
N GLN A 67 15.84 2.55 -4.38
CA GLN A 67 17.24 2.33 -4.01
C GLN A 67 18.04 1.72 -5.17
N HIS A 68 17.47 0.73 -5.87
CA HIS A 68 18.09 0.14 -7.06
C HIS A 68 18.29 1.17 -8.18
N ARG A 69 17.30 2.03 -8.42
CA ARG A 69 17.38 3.10 -9.43
C ARG A 69 18.45 4.14 -9.08
N VAL A 70 18.48 4.64 -7.85
CA VAL A 70 19.48 5.64 -7.39
C VAL A 70 20.90 5.07 -7.45
N ASN A 71 21.08 3.83 -7.00
CA ASN A 71 22.38 3.15 -7.07
C ASN A 71 22.84 2.95 -8.53
N ALA A 72 21.92 2.60 -9.44
CA ALA A 72 22.23 2.45 -10.87
C ALA A 72 22.63 3.77 -11.55
N GLN A 73 22.12 4.90 -11.05
CA GLN A 73 22.45 6.24 -11.56
C GLN A 73 23.71 6.85 -10.91
N GLY A 74 24.43 6.09 -10.08
CA GLY A 74 25.62 6.59 -9.38
C GLY A 74 25.32 7.61 -8.29
N GLY A 75 24.06 7.69 -7.82
CA GLY A 75 23.64 8.58 -6.75
C GLY A 75 24.32 8.21 -5.43
N GLY A 76 25.01 9.17 -4.82
CA GLY A 76 25.64 8.99 -3.51
C GLY A 76 24.60 8.77 -2.41
N GLY A 77 24.89 7.87 -1.48
CA GLY A 77 23.97 7.35 -0.45
C GLY A 77 23.42 8.32 0.60
N ASN A 78 23.30 9.61 0.28
CA ASN A 78 22.73 10.66 1.13
C ASN A 78 21.55 11.41 0.45
N GLU A 79 21.01 10.87 -0.63
CA GLU A 79 19.80 11.41 -1.25
C GLU A 79 18.57 11.03 -0.41
N ARG A 80 17.69 12.01 -0.14
CA ARG A 80 16.45 11.76 0.60
C ARG A 80 15.59 10.76 -0.16
N ALA A 81 15.18 9.70 0.51
CA ALA A 81 14.26 8.72 -0.08
C ALA A 81 12.95 9.42 -0.45
N THR A 82 12.59 9.36 -1.73
CA THR A 82 11.35 9.93 -2.27
C THR A 82 10.54 8.82 -2.93
N LEU A 83 9.24 8.77 -2.64
CA LEU A 83 8.34 7.82 -3.27
C LEU A 83 7.88 8.39 -4.61
N THR A 84 8.40 7.84 -5.71
CA THR A 84 8.04 8.28 -7.07
C THR A 84 6.99 7.37 -7.72
N MET A 85 6.30 7.88 -8.74
CA MET A 85 5.29 7.11 -9.47
C MET A 85 5.89 5.92 -10.22
N GLU A 86 7.14 6.05 -10.71
CA GLU A 86 7.85 4.96 -11.38
C GLU A 86 8.12 3.79 -10.42
N ASP A 87 8.67 4.07 -9.24
CA ASP A 87 8.99 3.05 -8.22
C ASP A 87 7.72 2.36 -7.70
N LEU A 88 6.66 3.16 -7.46
CA LEU A 88 5.37 2.65 -7.01
C LEU A 88 4.67 1.82 -8.09
N SER A 89 4.75 2.23 -9.37
CA SER A 89 4.19 1.47 -10.48
C SER A 89 4.91 0.13 -10.70
N SER A 90 6.21 0.10 -10.45
CA SER A 90 7.01 -1.13 -10.50
C SER A 90 6.63 -2.07 -9.36
N SER A 91 6.51 -1.56 -8.13
CA SER A 91 6.06 -2.35 -6.98
C SER A 91 4.65 -2.92 -7.18
N LEU A 92 3.68 -2.11 -7.59
CA LEU A 92 2.30 -2.55 -7.77
C LEU A 92 2.11 -3.54 -8.92
N ARG A 93 3.01 -3.54 -9.92
CA ARG A 93 2.99 -4.52 -11.01
C ARG A 93 3.23 -5.95 -10.49
N ASP A 94 4.05 -6.11 -9.46
CA ASP A 94 4.30 -7.43 -8.84
C ASP A 94 3.06 -7.97 -8.11
N TYR A 95 2.19 -7.07 -7.64
CA TYR A 95 0.89 -7.40 -7.07
C TYR A 95 -0.23 -7.51 -8.13
N GLY A 96 0.10 -7.42 -9.42
CA GLY A 96 -0.86 -7.55 -10.54
C GLY A 96 -1.64 -6.27 -10.86
N VAL A 97 -1.27 -5.12 -10.29
CA VAL A 97 -1.93 -3.83 -10.53
C VAL A 97 -1.15 -3.05 -11.58
N ASN A 98 -1.78 -2.75 -12.71
CA ASN A 98 -1.16 -1.95 -13.77
C ASN A 98 -1.51 -0.46 -13.64
N MET A 99 -0.50 0.37 -13.39
CA MET A 99 -0.64 1.83 -13.40
C MET A 99 0.06 2.40 -14.63
N SER A 100 -0.73 2.85 -15.61
CA SER A 100 -0.25 3.57 -16.79
C SER A 100 -0.75 5.00 -16.73
N LYS A 101 -0.10 5.82 -15.90
CA LYS A 101 -0.36 7.26 -15.86
C LYS A 101 0.60 7.94 -16.85
N PRO A 102 0.11 8.61 -17.90
CA PRO A 102 0.98 9.34 -18.82
C PRO A 102 1.62 10.53 -18.08
N GLU A 103 2.84 10.91 -18.48
CA GLU A 103 3.57 12.04 -17.89
C GLU A 103 2.89 13.38 -18.16
N TYR A 104 2.19 13.50 -19.28
CA TYR A 104 1.46 14.69 -19.68
C TYR A 104 0.14 14.31 -20.34
N PHE A 105 -0.87 15.17 -20.18
CA PHE A 105 -2.12 15.09 -20.92
C PHE A 105 -2.14 16.21 -21.95
N CYS A 106 -2.32 15.86 -23.24
CA CYS A 106 -2.47 16.84 -24.30
C CYS A 106 -3.93 17.32 -24.31
N ASP A 107 -4.34 18.19 -23.38
CA ASP A 107 -5.64 18.86 -23.50
C ASP A 107 -5.48 20.22 -24.15
N SER A 108 -6.39 20.50 -25.08
CA SER A 108 -6.53 21.69 -25.93
C SER A 108 -5.71 21.69 -27.23
N GLU A 109 -6.43 21.99 -28.32
CA GLU A 109 -5.97 22.21 -29.70
C GLU A 109 -4.81 23.21 -29.84
N ASN A 110 -4.48 23.93 -28.76
CA ASN A 110 -3.47 24.99 -28.71
C ASN A 110 -2.02 24.46 -28.70
N THR A 111 -1.79 23.19 -28.35
CA THR A 111 -0.43 22.58 -28.38
C THR A 111 -0.07 22.01 -29.76
N LEU A 112 -1.05 21.84 -30.66
CA LEU A 112 -0.83 21.35 -32.03
C LEU A 112 -0.66 22.50 -33.06
N GLN A 113 -0.89 23.75 -32.67
CA GLN A 113 -0.61 24.94 -33.47
C GLN A 113 0.75 25.52 -33.07
N SER A 114 1.83 24.84 -33.43
CA SER A 114 3.15 25.44 -33.48
C SER A 114 3.82 24.91 -34.73
N ASP A 115 4.26 25.85 -35.56
CA ASP A 115 4.94 25.71 -36.85
C ASP A 115 4.04 25.59 -38.11
N GLU A 116 3.47 26.73 -38.50
CA GLU A 116 3.50 27.19 -39.91
C GLU A 116 4.11 28.59 -39.98
#